data_AF-A0A8H7ZNE7-F1
#
_entry.id   AF-A0A8H7ZNE7-F1
#
_cell.length_a   1.000
_cell.length_b   1.000
_cell.length_c   1.000
_cell.angle_alpha   90.00
_cell.angle_beta   90.00
_cell.angle_gamma   90.00
#
_symmetry.space_group_name_H-M   'P 1'
#
loop_
_entity.id
_entity.type
_entity.pdbx_description
1 polymer ?
#
loop_
_entity_poly.entity_id
_entity_poly.type
_entity_poly.pdbx_seq_one_letter_code
_entity_poly.pdbx_strand_id
1 'polypeptide(L)'
;MAVSESFVSGANPLRDPLALFLVQVLLIVVVSRALAVGLGYLKQPRVIAEVIGGILLGPSALSSLIANFALIFFLYLVGLELHPSSLKEKARASALVSLVGIVVPFGAGAGVMKIIYENFGDPQVPFYAFFVFGGVAMCITAFPVLARILTERRLISVPVGQTTLAAAAVDDAVAWTLLVLVVALINNALPSSSAAVPHTSNPVEAVYVFLLVLAWALLLWFAVRPLLAKFVLKTSSEQAASEMSVTVIFLLICVSAFYTQAVGVHAIFGGFLVGLITPHERGFAIKLTEKIEDLVGVLLLPLVCRAMEKKKNRKVVPGRGTVACRELSSNVPDIY
;
A
#
# COMPACT_ATOMS: atom_id res chain seq x y z
N MET A 1 17.56 22.93 24.87
CA MET A 1 17.41 23.54 23.54
C MET A 1 18.69 23.24 22.78
N ALA A 2 18.70 22.20 21.93
CA ALA A 2 19.90 21.87 21.16
C ALA A 2 20.10 22.94 20.10
N VAL A 3 21.20 23.69 20.17
CA VAL A 3 21.61 24.63 19.12
C VAL A 3 21.93 23.78 17.90
N SER A 4 21.15 23.90 16.83
CA SER A 4 21.44 23.21 15.58
C SER A 4 22.82 23.67 15.10
N GLU A 5 23.80 22.76 15.10
CA GLU A 5 25.13 23.06 14.53
C GLU A 5 24.93 23.53 13.09
N SER A 6 25.24 24.80 12.85
CA SER A 6 24.98 25.44 11.57
C SER A 6 26.11 25.11 10.61
N PHE A 7 25.82 25.08 9.29
CA PHE A 7 26.84 24.93 8.25
C PHE A 7 28.00 25.93 8.41
N VAL A 8 27.68 27.13 8.93
CA VAL A 8 28.62 28.21 9.25
C VAL A 8 29.63 27.81 10.34
N SER A 9 29.29 26.87 11.21
CA SER A 9 30.18 26.33 12.26
C SER A 9 31.05 25.15 11.78
N GLY A 10 31.00 24.79 10.49
CA GLY A 10 31.77 23.68 9.91
C GLY A 10 31.16 22.29 10.12
N ALA A 11 29.95 22.22 10.68
CA ALA A 11 29.23 20.95 10.84
C ALA A 11 28.66 20.47 9.50
N ASN A 12 28.76 19.16 9.24
CA ASN A 12 28.11 18.54 8.10
C ASN A 12 26.59 18.56 8.30
N PRO A 13 25.82 19.32 7.50
CA PRO A 13 24.37 19.44 7.67
C PRO A 13 23.66 18.09 7.44
N LEU A 14 24.31 17.18 6.70
CA LEU A 14 23.85 15.81 6.46
C LEU A 14 23.97 14.89 7.69
N ARG A 15 24.38 15.37 8.86
CA ARG A 15 24.24 14.61 10.12
C ARG A 15 22.89 14.85 10.79
N ASP A 16 22.25 15.98 10.50
CA ASP A 16 20.93 16.28 11.03
C ASP A 16 19.86 15.44 10.29
N PRO A 17 19.02 14.66 11.00
CA PRO A 17 18.00 13.83 10.38
C PRO A 17 16.99 14.60 9.52
N LEU A 18 16.67 15.85 9.89
CA LEU A 18 15.73 16.68 9.14
C LEU A 18 16.38 17.19 7.85
N ALA A 19 17.60 17.70 7.90
CA ALA A 19 18.34 18.11 6.70
C ALA A 19 18.57 16.95 5.73
N LEU A 20 18.92 15.76 6.23
CA LEU A 20 19.00 14.54 5.41
C LEU A 20 17.66 14.21 4.75
N PHE A 21 16.57 14.26 5.51
CA PHE A 21 15.23 14.01 4.99
C PHE A 21 14.85 15.01 3.88
N LEU A 22 15.10 16.30 4.08
CA LEU A 22 14.81 17.35 3.09
C LEU A 22 15.61 17.14 1.80
N VAL A 23 16.90 16.84 1.90
CA VAL A 23 17.75 16.54 0.73
C VAL A 23 17.24 15.27 0.01
N GLN A 24 16.82 14.25 0.75
CA GLN A 24 16.25 13.04 0.15
C GLN A 24 14.93 13.33 -0.58
N VAL A 25 14.00 14.07 0.02
CA VAL A 25 12.74 14.48 -0.62
C VAL A 25 13.02 15.28 -1.89
N LEU A 26 13.89 16.28 -1.81
CA LEU A 26 14.27 17.10 -2.95
C LEU A 26 14.82 16.23 -4.09
N LEU A 27 15.76 15.34 -3.78
CA LEU A 27 16.40 14.47 -4.75
C LEU A 27 15.39 13.52 -5.40
N ILE A 28 14.47 12.93 -4.63
CA ILE A 28 13.39 12.06 -5.15
C ILE A 28 12.48 12.84 -6.10
N VAL A 29 12.03 14.02 -5.70
CA VAL A 29 11.12 14.83 -6.51
C VAL A 29 11.81 15.27 -7.80
N VAL A 30 13.06 15.73 -7.74
CA VAL A 30 13.81 16.16 -8.93
C VAL A 30 14.03 14.99 -9.90
N VAL A 31 14.54 13.85 -9.41
CA VAL A 31 14.84 12.70 -10.26
C VAL A 31 13.57 12.11 -10.86
N SER A 32 12.52 11.93 -10.06
CA SER A 32 11.24 11.42 -10.57
C SER A 32 10.60 12.34 -11.60
N ARG A 33 10.67 13.67 -11.43
CA ARG A 33 10.16 14.64 -12.41
C ARG A 33 10.99 14.65 -13.68
N ALA A 34 12.31 14.61 -13.59
CA ALA A 34 13.18 14.54 -14.76
C ALA A 34 12.91 13.26 -15.59
N LEU A 35 12.81 12.11 -14.92
CA LEU A 35 12.44 10.85 -15.55
C LEU A 35 11.03 10.89 -16.13
N ALA A 36 10.06 11.52 -15.45
CA ALA A 36 8.69 11.62 -15.93
C ALA A 36 8.59 12.47 -17.21
N VAL A 37 9.39 13.53 -17.33
CA VAL A 37 9.48 14.32 -18.57
C VAL A 37 10.08 13.47 -19.70
N GLY A 38 11.18 12.76 -19.44
CA GLY A 38 11.82 11.88 -20.42
C GLY A 38 10.92 10.73 -20.89
N LEU A 39 10.29 10.02 -19.95
CA LEU A 39 9.38 8.91 -20.24
C LEU A 39 8.01 9.38 -20.75
N GLY A 40 7.67 10.64 -20.50
CA GLY A 40 6.48 11.30 -21.07
C GLY A 40 6.51 11.30 -22.60
N TYR A 41 7.68 11.44 -23.21
CA TYR A 41 7.84 11.29 -24.67
C TYR A 41 7.46 9.89 -25.17
N LEU A 42 7.59 8.86 -24.33
CA LEU A 42 7.18 7.48 -24.62
C LEU A 42 5.73 7.17 -24.22
N LYS A 43 4.95 8.18 -23.83
CA LYS A 43 3.57 8.05 -23.32
C LYS A 43 3.45 7.14 -22.09
N GLN A 44 4.51 7.02 -21.29
CA GLN A 44 4.49 6.25 -20.05
C GLN A 44 3.82 7.06 -18.92
N PRO A 45 2.98 6.42 -18.08
CA PRO A 45 2.48 7.03 -16.84
C PRO A 45 3.62 7.50 -15.93
N ARG A 46 3.36 8.54 -15.14
CA ARG A 46 4.34 9.13 -14.24
C ARG A 46 4.72 8.17 -13.11
N VAL A 47 3.81 7.28 -12.70
CA VAL A 47 4.10 6.19 -11.75
C VAL A 47 5.36 5.40 -12.14
N ILE A 48 5.55 5.11 -13.43
CA ILE A 48 6.66 4.29 -13.90
C ILE A 48 7.99 5.03 -13.73
N ALA A 49 8.00 6.34 -14.01
CA ALA A 49 9.16 7.19 -13.75
C ALA A 49 9.53 7.24 -12.27
N GLU A 50 8.54 7.23 -11.39
CA GLU A 50 8.74 7.21 -9.94
C GLU A 50 9.24 5.84 -9.42
N VAL A 51 8.76 4.73 -9.99
CA VAL A 51 9.28 3.40 -9.69
C VAL A 51 10.73 3.27 -10.14
N ILE A 52 11.05 3.67 -11.37
CA ILE A 52 12.43 3.65 -11.89
C ILE A 52 13.33 4.58 -11.07
N GLY A 53 12.86 5.79 -10.75
CA GLY A 53 13.56 6.73 -9.89
C GLY A 53 13.81 6.15 -8.49
N GLY A 54 12.83 5.45 -7.92
CA GLY A 54 12.99 4.72 -6.65
C GLY A 54 14.13 3.70 -6.71
N ILE A 55 14.12 2.85 -7.74
CA ILE A 55 15.13 1.79 -7.97
C ILE A 55 16.54 2.39 -8.17
N LEU A 56 16.66 3.45 -8.97
CA LEU A 56 17.95 4.10 -9.24
C LEU A 56 18.58 4.73 -8.01
N LEU A 57 17.74 5.28 -7.12
CA LEU A 57 18.20 5.97 -5.92
C LEU A 57 18.44 5.01 -4.74
N GLY A 58 17.94 3.79 -4.83
CA GLY A 58 18.10 2.75 -3.82
C GLY A 58 17.42 3.06 -2.48
N PRO A 59 17.51 2.12 -1.51
CA PRO A 59 16.85 2.20 -0.22
C PRO A 59 17.59 3.18 0.70
N SER A 60 17.33 4.49 0.55
CA SER A 60 17.67 5.47 1.58
C SER A 60 16.57 5.53 2.65
N ALA A 61 16.95 5.98 3.85
CA ALA A 61 16.15 5.94 5.07
C ALA A 61 14.92 6.89 5.09
N LEU A 62 14.23 7.05 3.96
CA LEU A 62 12.91 7.66 3.98
C LEU A 62 11.98 6.75 4.78
N SER A 63 11.32 7.31 5.79
CA SER A 63 10.54 6.49 6.71
C SER A 63 9.37 5.85 5.96
N SER A 64 9.26 4.52 6.07
CA SER A 64 8.13 3.74 5.50
C SER A 64 6.78 4.27 5.99
N LEU A 65 6.78 4.98 7.11
CA LEU A 65 5.62 5.68 7.67
C LEU A 65 5.07 6.75 6.73
N ILE A 66 5.92 7.63 6.18
CA ILE A 66 5.47 8.71 5.29
C ILE A 66 4.90 8.14 3.98
N ALA A 67 5.52 7.08 3.45
CA ALA A 67 5.03 6.39 2.27
C ALA A 67 3.69 5.68 2.51
N ASN A 68 3.51 5.03 3.66
CA ASN A 68 2.23 4.42 4.01
C ASN A 68 1.14 5.48 4.22
N PHE A 69 1.49 6.57 4.89
CA PHE A 69 0.58 7.70 5.08
C PHE A 69 0.15 8.32 3.75
N ALA A 70 1.13 8.61 2.88
CA ALA A 70 0.90 9.07 1.51
C ALA A 70 -0.11 8.18 0.77
N LEU A 71 0.06 6.87 0.86
CA LEU A 71 -0.75 5.91 0.13
C LEU A 71 -2.16 5.76 0.75
N ILE A 72 -2.33 5.95 2.06
CA ILE A 72 -3.66 6.04 2.70
C ILE A 72 -4.45 7.22 2.12
N PHE A 73 -3.84 8.42 2.04
CA PHE A 73 -4.51 9.60 1.46
C PHE A 73 -4.73 9.47 -0.04
N PHE A 74 -3.79 8.86 -0.76
CA PHE A 74 -3.97 8.57 -2.17
C PHE A 74 -5.17 7.65 -2.40
N LEU A 75 -5.30 6.57 -1.62
CA LEU A 75 -6.45 5.66 -1.76
C LEU A 75 -7.76 6.27 -1.25
N TYR A 76 -7.68 7.21 -0.31
CA TYR A 76 -8.83 8.05 0.03
C TYR A 76 -9.33 8.85 -1.18
N LEU A 77 -8.44 9.54 -1.90
CA LEU A 77 -8.81 10.29 -3.12
C LEU A 77 -9.38 9.36 -4.20
N VAL A 78 -8.75 8.20 -4.42
CA VAL A 78 -9.28 7.19 -5.34
C VAL A 78 -10.69 6.74 -4.93
N GLY A 79 -10.90 6.43 -3.64
CA GLY A 79 -12.21 6.04 -3.14
C GLY A 79 -13.26 7.15 -3.28
N LEU A 80 -12.84 8.41 -3.13
CA LEU A 80 -13.67 9.59 -3.29
C LEU A 80 -14.06 9.84 -4.75
N GLU A 81 -13.20 9.55 -5.72
CA GLU A 81 -13.51 9.65 -7.15
C GLU A 81 -14.49 8.54 -7.62
N LEU A 82 -14.61 7.45 -6.87
CA LEU A 82 -15.46 6.31 -7.26
C LEU A 82 -16.89 6.45 -6.76
N HIS A 83 -17.82 6.18 -7.69
CA HIS A 83 -19.23 6.06 -7.36
C HIS A 83 -19.60 4.62 -6.97
N PRO A 84 -20.11 4.39 -5.75
CA PRO A 84 -20.46 3.03 -5.30
C PRO A 84 -21.55 2.35 -6.14
N SER A 85 -22.47 3.15 -6.71
CA SER A 85 -23.54 2.66 -7.58
C SER A 85 -22.99 2.01 -8.85
N SER A 86 -22.01 2.66 -9.48
CA SER A 86 -21.36 2.16 -10.71
C SER A 86 -20.58 0.88 -10.45
N LEU A 87 -19.93 0.77 -9.28
CA LEU A 87 -19.26 -0.45 -8.83
C LEU A 87 -20.23 -1.63 -8.69
N LYS A 88 -21.40 -1.39 -8.08
CA LYS A 88 -22.41 -2.43 -7.87
C LYS A 88 -23.00 -2.93 -9.18
N GLU A 89 -23.26 -2.03 -10.13
CA GLU A 89 -23.85 -2.39 -11.42
C GLU A 89 -22.92 -3.32 -12.22
N LYS A 90 -21.61 -3.11 -12.12
CA LYS A 90 -20.60 -3.89 -12.87
C LYS A 90 -19.97 -5.04 -12.07
N ALA A 91 -20.43 -5.28 -10.83
CA ALA A 91 -19.84 -6.25 -9.92
C ALA A 91 -19.70 -7.67 -10.50
N ARG A 92 -20.69 -8.14 -11.29
CA ARG A 92 -20.62 -9.46 -11.93
C ARG A 92 -19.51 -9.55 -12.98
N ALA A 93 -19.38 -8.51 -13.82
CA ALA A 93 -18.33 -8.46 -14.81
C ALA A 93 -16.95 -8.37 -14.14
N SER A 94 -16.82 -7.54 -13.10
CA SER A 94 -15.59 -7.42 -12.33
C SER A 94 -15.20 -8.71 -11.61
N ALA A 95 -16.15 -9.44 -11.03
CA ALA A 95 -15.88 -10.73 -10.38
C ALA A 95 -15.40 -11.78 -11.39
N LEU A 96 -15.96 -11.80 -12.61
CA LEU A 96 -15.48 -12.69 -13.68
C LEU A 96 -14.08 -12.31 -14.14
N VAL A 97 -13.80 -11.01 -14.34
CA VAL A 97 -12.47 -10.52 -14.70
C VAL A 97 -11.43 -10.87 -13.63
N SER A 98 -11.77 -10.64 -12.36
CA SER A 98 -10.95 -11.02 -11.20
C SER A 98 -10.70 -12.52 -11.15
N LEU A 99 -11.74 -13.35 -11.28
CA LEU A 99 -11.61 -14.81 -11.25
C LEU A 99 -10.67 -15.32 -12.35
N VAL A 100 -10.87 -14.87 -13.59
CA VAL A 100 -10.01 -15.25 -14.72
C VAL A 100 -8.59 -14.70 -14.51
N GLY A 101 -8.48 -13.45 -14.05
CA GLY A 101 -7.23 -12.76 -13.74
C GLY A 101 -6.44 -13.39 -12.59
N ILE A 102 -7.06 -14.18 -11.73
CA ILE A 102 -6.38 -14.96 -10.69
C ILE A 102 -6.06 -16.36 -11.21
N VAL A 103 -7.08 -17.10 -11.67
CA VAL A 103 -6.97 -18.54 -11.97
C VAL A 103 -6.00 -18.82 -13.10
N VAL A 104 -6.04 -18.03 -14.18
CA VAL A 104 -5.19 -18.27 -15.36
C VAL A 104 -3.70 -18.05 -15.04
N PRO A 105 -3.26 -16.88 -14.51
CA PRO A 105 -1.86 -16.68 -14.17
C PRO A 105 -1.42 -17.52 -12.97
N PHE A 106 -2.30 -17.85 -12.02
CA PHE A 106 -1.98 -18.81 -10.97
C PHE A 106 -1.63 -20.18 -11.57
N GLY A 107 -2.47 -20.71 -12.46
CA GLY A 107 -2.24 -22.00 -13.11
C GLY A 107 -0.96 -22.01 -13.94
N ALA A 108 -0.74 -20.95 -14.73
CA ALA A 108 0.48 -20.80 -15.52
C ALA A 108 1.73 -20.67 -14.63
N GLY A 109 1.68 -19.82 -13.59
CA GLY A 109 2.77 -19.61 -12.64
C GLY A 109 3.12 -20.88 -11.87
N ALA A 110 2.13 -21.64 -11.44
CA ALA A 110 2.32 -22.90 -10.74
C ALA A 110 2.90 -23.99 -11.67
N GLY A 111 2.51 -23.99 -12.96
CA GLY A 111 3.14 -24.81 -13.99
C GLY A 111 4.63 -24.49 -14.19
N VAL A 112 4.97 -23.21 -14.24
CA VAL A 112 6.38 -22.74 -14.29
C VAL A 112 7.14 -23.16 -13.03
N MET A 113 6.53 -23.05 -11.84
CA MET A 113 7.17 -23.47 -10.58
C MET A 113 7.48 -24.95 -10.54
N LYS A 114 6.67 -25.82 -11.17
CA LYS A 114 6.99 -27.23 -11.30
C LYS A 114 8.33 -27.45 -12.02
N ILE A 115 8.49 -26.80 -13.16
CA ILE A 115 9.72 -26.89 -13.96
C ILE A 115 10.92 -26.35 -13.17
N ILE A 116 10.74 -25.22 -12.47
CA ILE A 116 11.82 -24.65 -11.66
C ILE A 116 12.19 -25.57 -10.50
N TYR A 117 11.22 -26.15 -9.80
CA TYR A 117 11.47 -27.03 -8.66
C TYR A 117 12.19 -28.31 -9.07
N GLU A 118 11.85 -28.90 -10.21
CA GLU A 118 12.51 -30.12 -10.72
C GLU A 118 13.98 -29.88 -11.10
N ASN A 119 14.34 -28.67 -11.56
CA ASN A 119 15.70 -28.35 -12.01
C ASN A 119 16.57 -27.65 -10.95
N PHE A 120 15.96 -26.86 -10.06
CA PHE A 120 16.65 -25.96 -9.11
C PHE A 120 16.07 -25.99 -7.69
N GLY A 121 15.07 -26.85 -7.42
CA GLY A 121 14.42 -26.92 -6.13
C GLY A 121 15.34 -27.45 -5.04
N ASP A 122 15.36 -26.77 -3.90
CA ASP A 122 16.00 -27.27 -2.70
C ASP A 122 15.12 -28.37 -2.08
N PRO A 123 15.65 -29.60 -1.85
CA PRO A 123 14.90 -30.68 -1.20
C PRO A 123 14.34 -30.33 0.19
N GLN A 124 14.88 -29.31 0.86
CA GLN A 124 14.40 -28.87 2.17
C GLN A 124 13.06 -28.12 2.11
N VAL A 125 12.67 -27.59 0.96
CA VAL A 125 11.38 -26.91 0.78
C VAL A 125 10.41 -27.88 0.09
N PRO A 126 9.25 -28.20 0.68
CA PRO A 126 8.32 -29.11 0.03
C PRO A 126 7.67 -28.47 -1.19
N PHE A 127 7.44 -29.30 -2.22
CA PHE A 127 6.91 -28.86 -3.50
C PHE A 127 5.61 -28.05 -3.39
N TYR A 128 4.68 -28.44 -2.52
CA TYR A 128 3.40 -27.73 -2.38
C TYR A 128 3.58 -26.28 -1.92
N ALA A 129 4.55 -26.00 -1.06
CA ALA A 129 4.82 -24.64 -0.60
C ALA A 129 5.41 -23.80 -1.74
N PHE A 130 6.33 -24.37 -2.53
CA PHE A 130 6.91 -23.72 -3.69
C PHE A 130 5.88 -23.46 -4.81
N PHE A 131 5.02 -24.45 -5.08
CA PHE A 131 3.93 -24.40 -6.06
C PHE A 131 2.93 -23.30 -5.73
N VAL A 132 2.38 -23.31 -4.51
CA VAL A 132 1.38 -22.32 -4.10
C VAL A 132 2.02 -20.94 -4.00
N PHE A 133 3.23 -20.82 -3.45
CA PHE A 133 3.94 -19.53 -3.38
C PHE A 133 4.10 -18.89 -4.74
N GLY A 134 4.64 -19.62 -5.74
CA GLY A 134 4.87 -19.03 -7.05
C GLY A 134 3.60 -18.83 -7.86
N GLY A 135 2.58 -19.69 -7.70
CA GLY A 135 1.26 -19.46 -8.28
C GLY A 135 0.63 -18.17 -7.76
N VAL A 136 0.62 -17.98 -6.44
CA VAL A 136 0.11 -16.74 -5.81
C VAL A 136 0.94 -15.53 -6.23
N ALA A 137 2.27 -15.63 -6.23
CA ALA A 137 3.15 -14.53 -6.61
C ALA A 137 2.90 -14.01 -8.05
N MET A 138 2.48 -14.89 -8.97
CA MET A 138 2.21 -14.53 -10.37
C MET A 138 0.80 -13.97 -10.61
N CYS A 139 -0.13 -14.14 -9.67
CA CYS A 139 -1.52 -13.70 -9.82
C CYS A 139 -1.91 -12.49 -8.97
N ILE A 140 -1.03 -12.02 -8.07
CA ILE A 140 -1.31 -10.84 -7.24
C ILE A 140 -1.18 -9.56 -8.07
N THR A 141 -2.22 -8.72 -8.05
CA THR A 141 -2.25 -7.40 -8.69
C THR A 141 -2.23 -6.31 -7.61
N ALA A 142 -1.35 -5.31 -7.73
CA ALA A 142 -1.29 -4.22 -6.76
C ALA A 142 -2.36 -3.15 -7.02
N PHE A 143 -3.45 -3.18 -6.25
CA PHE A 143 -4.56 -2.24 -6.37
C PHE A 143 -4.16 -0.75 -6.34
N PRO A 144 -3.30 -0.27 -5.40
CA PRO A 144 -2.87 1.13 -5.36
C PRO A 144 -2.17 1.60 -6.64
N VAL A 145 -1.34 0.74 -7.23
CA VAL A 145 -0.57 1.08 -8.43
C VAL A 145 -1.51 1.19 -9.63
N LEU A 146 -2.44 0.24 -9.77
CA LEU A 146 -3.44 0.29 -10.82
C LEU A 146 -4.34 1.53 -10.71
N ALA A 147 -4.86 1.82 -9.50
CA ALA A 147 -5.68 2.99 -9.25
C ALA A 147 -4.99 4.27 -9.70
N ARG A 148 -3.70 4.39 -9.37
CA ARG A 148 -2.87 5.52 -9.77
C ARG A 148 -2.69 5.64 -11.26
N ILE A 149 -2.43 4.53 -11.95
CA ILE A 149 -2.34 4.52 -13.41
C ILE A 149 -3.67 4.98 -14.03
N LEU A 150 -4.80 4.50 -13.53
CA LEU A 150 -6.13 4.89 -14.04
C LEU A 150 -6.45 6.36 -13.78
N THR A 151 -6.13 6.89 -12.60
CA THR A 151 -6.31 8.32 -12.28
C THR A 151 -5.39 9.20 -13.14
N GLU A 152 -4.09 8.86 -13.25
CA GLU A 152 -3.13 9.62 -14.09
C GLU A 152 -3.53 9.61 -15.58
N ARG A 153 -4.19 8.54 -16.03
CA ARG A 153 -4.68 8.41 -17.41
C ARG A 153 -6.12 8.90 -17.60
N ARG A 154 -6.77 9.44 -16.55
CA ARG A 154 -8.17 9.90 -16.56
C ARG A 154 -9.15 8.81 -17.02
N LEU A 155 -8.86 7.56 -16.68
CA LEU A 155 -9.68 6.39 -17.01
C LEU A 155 -10.56 5.93 -15.85
N ILE A 156 -10.43 6.51 -14.65
CA ILE A 156 -11.14 6.03 -13.45
C ILE A 156 -12.67 6.13 -13.54
N SER A 157 -13.19 7.09 -14.33
CA SER A 157 -14.62 7.34 -14.49
C SER A 157 -15.27 6.59 -15.66
N VAL A 158 -14.48 6.01 -16.58
CA VAL A 158 -15.02 5.27 -17.72
C VAL A 158 -15.38 3.82 -17.34
N PRO A 159 -16.33 3.17 -18.04
CA PRO A 159 -16.80 1.84 -17.65
C PRO A 159 -15.68 0.80 -17.53
N VAL A 160 -14.71 0.83 -18.45
CA VAL A 160 -13.55 -0.09 -18.43
C VAL A 160 -12.68 0.15 -17.19
N GLY A 161 -12.46 1.40 -16.79
CA GLY A 161 -11.68 1.72 -15.59
C GLY A 161 -12.40 1.32 -14.31
N GLN A 162 -13.70 1.57 -14.22
CA GLN A 162 -14.53 1.17 -13.09
C GLN A 162 -14.58 -0.36 -12.94
N THR A 163 -14.75 -1.11 -14.04
CA THR A 163 -14.73 -2.57 -14.00
C THR A 163 -13.39 -3.12 -13.55
N THR A 164 -12.30 -2.53 -14.06
CA THR A 164 -10.93 -2.97 -13.75
C THR A 164 -10.57 -2.67 -12.30
N LEU A 165 -10.96 -1.49 -11.79
CA LEU A 165 -10.68 -1.10 -10.42
C LEU A 165 -11.50 -1.92 -9.40
N ALA A 166 -12.75 -2.21 -9.73
CA ALA A 166 -13.58 -3.11 -8.94
C ALA A 166 -13.05 -4.55 -8.93
N ALA A 167 -12.55 -5.05 -10.08
CA ALA A 167 -11.89 -6.35 -10.15
C ALA A 167 -10.62 -6.38 -9.30
N ALA A 168 -9.78 -5.34 -9.41
CA ALA A 168 -8.55 -5.24 -8.61
C ALA A 168 -8.82 -5.14 -7.11
N ALA A 169 -9.91 -4.50 -6.67
CA ALA A 169 -10.28 -4.48 -5.26
C ALA A 169 -10.66 -5.88 -4.73
N VAL A 170 -11.32 -6.70 -5.56
CA VAL A 170 -11.58 -8.11 -5.25
C VAL A 170 -10.27 -8.91 -5.24
N ASP A 171 -9.40 -8.70 -6.23
CA ASP A 171 -8.09 -9.36 -6.30
C ASP A 171 -7.23 -9.06 -5.07
N ASP A 172 -7.21 -7.82 -4.60
CA ASP A 172 -6.42 -7.42 -3.43
C ASP A 172 -6.95 -8.09 -2.15
N ALA A 173 -8.28 -8.22 -2.00
CA ALA A 173 -8.87 -8.97 -0.89
C ALA A 173 -8.53 -10.47 -0.94
N VAL A 174 -8.61 -11.08 -2.14
CA VAL A 174 -8.23 -12.48 -2.35
C VAL A 174 -6.73 -12.68 -2.13
N ALA A 175 -5.88 -11.74 -2.57
CA ALA A 175 -4.44 -11.77 -2.40
C ALA A 175 -4.04 -11.85 -0.92
N TRP A 176 -4.71 -11.10 -0.04
CA TRP A 176 -4.47 -11.19 1.41
C TRP A 176 -4.80 -12.58 1.97
N THR A 177 -5.92 -13.16 1.56
CA THR A 177 -6.29 -14.52 1.98
C THR A 177 -5.31 -15.58 1.47
N LEU A 178 -4.87 -15.47 0.21
CA LEU A 178 -3.89 -16.36 -0.40
C LEU A 178 -2.50 -16.20 0.22
N LEU A 179 -2.10 -14.98 0.59
CA LEU A 179 -0.82 -14.74 1.26
C LEU A 179 -0.78 -15.36 2.65
N VAL A 180 -1.87 -15.25 3.42
CA VAL A 180 -2.00 -15.93 4.73
C VAL A 180 -1.89 -17.44 4.56
N LEU A 181 -2.55 -18.01 3.54
CA LEU A 181 -2.42 -19.43 3.21
C LEU A 181 -0.97 -19.83 2.90
N VAL A 182 -0.28 -19.06 2.06
CA VAL A 182 1.13 -19.30 1.71
C VAL A 182 2.03 -19.27 2.95
N VAL A 183 1.87 -18.26 3.82
CA VAL A 183 2.64 -18.15 5.06
C VAL A 183 2.36 -19.34 5.99
N ALA A 184 1.09 -19.74 6.12
CA ALA A 184 0.73 -20.92 6.91
C ALA A 184 1.36 -22.20 6.35
N LEU A 185 1.38 -22.40 5.04
CA LEU A 185 1.99 -23.57 4.41
C LEU A 185 3.51 -23.62 4.60
N ILE A 186 4.19 -22.48 4.45
CA ILE A 186 5.66 -22.37 4.66
C ILE A 186 6.02 -22.63 6.12
N ASN A 187 5.24 -22.09 7.07
CA ASN A 187 5.49 -22.30 8.50
C ASN A 187 5.26 -23.75 8.94
N ASN A 188 4.32 -24.47 8.32
CA ASN A 188 4.12 -25.90 8.56
C ASN A 188 5.18 -26.77 7.85
N ALA A 189 5.78 -26.28 6.76
CA ALA A 189 6.77 -26.98 5.96
C ALA A 189 8.17 -27.02 6.60
N LEU A 190 8.55 -25.99 7.35
CA LEU A 190 9.88 -25.85 7.95
C LEU A 190 9.86 -26.28 9.44
N PRO A 191 10.71 -27.24 9.87
CA PRO A 191 10.84 -27.59 11.28
C PRO A 191 11.35 -26.40 12.10
N SER A 192 10.57 -26.00 13.08
CA SER A 192 10.80 -25.01 14.14
C SER A 192 12.25 -24.52 14.34
N SER A 193 12.55 -23.30 13.89
CA SER A 193 13.67 -22.50 14.43
C SER A 193 13.54 -21.00 14.10
N SER A 194 12.36 -20.40 14.34
CA SER A 194 12.28 -18.99 14.77
C SER A 194 10.87 -18.65 15.23
N ALA A 195 10.71 -18.66 16.54
CA ALA A 195 9.57 -18.08 17.25
C ALA A 195 9.58 -16.55 17.11
N ALA A 196 9.25 -16.04 15.91
CA ALA A 196 9.09 -14.61 15.66
C ALA A 196 7.76 -14.26 14.96
N VAL A 197 6.91 -15.25 14.71
CA VAL A 197 5.50 -15.04 14.35
C VAL A 197 4.68 -15.83 15.36
N PRO A 198 3.82 -15.16 16.17
CA PRO A 198 2.96 -15.86 17.11
C PRO A 198 2.20 -16.99 16.42
N HIS A 199 2.19 -18.16 17.06
CA HIS A 199 1.44 -19.33 16.64
C HIS A 199 -0.05 -18.98 16.50
N THR A 200 -0.54 -18.79 15.29
CA THR A 200 -1.98 -18.79 15.02
C THR A 200 -2.24 -19.34 13.62
N SER A 201 -1.87 -20.59 13.40
CA SER A 201 -2.14 -21.32 12.15
C SER A 201 -3.55 -21.94 12.12
N ASN A 202 -4.54 -21.22 12.65
CA ASN A 202 -5.94 -21.63 12.53
C ASN A 202 -6.52 -20.98 11.27
N PRO A 203 -7.00 -21.75 10.26
CA PRO A 203 -7.67 -21.17 9.08
C PRO A 203 -8.91 -20.34 9.45
N VAL A 204 -9.42 -20.51 10.67
CA VAL A 204 -10.50 -19.73 11.27
C VAL A 204 -10.11 -18.26 11.47
N GLU A 205 -8.83 -17.94 11.70
CA GLU A 205 -8.38 -16.55 11.90
C GLU A 205 -8.58 -15.71 10.63
N ALA A 206 -8.29 -16.26 9.46
CA ALA A 206 -8.53 -15.58 8.18
C ALA A 206 -10.02 -15.23 7.99
N VAL A 207 -10.91 -16.13 8.43
CA VAL A 207 -12.36 -15.89 8.42
C VAL A 207 -12.74 -14.78 9.41
N TYR A 208 -12.17 -14.77 10.61
CA TYR A 208 -12.40 -13.71 11.59
C TYR A 208 -11.92 -12.34 11.10
N VAL A 209 -10.72 -12.25 10.52
CA VAL A 209 -10.18 -11.02 9.90
C VAL A 209 -11.14 -10.52 8.81
N PHE A 210 -11.58 -11.41 7.91
CA PHE A 210 -12.53 -11.06 6.87
C PHE A 210 -13.86 -10.54 7.43
N LEU A 211 -14.42 -11.21 8.44
CA LEU A 211 -15.67 -10.79 9.09
C LEU A 211 -15.55 -9.44 9.81
N LEU A 212 -14.41 -9.17 10.46
CA LEU A 212 -14.16 -7.88 11.12
C LEU A 212 -14.04 -6.74 10.11
N VAL A 213 -13.35 -6.96 9.00
CA VAL A 213 -13.25 -5.97 7.90
C VAL A 213 -14.62 -5.72 7.30
N LEU A 214 -15.41 -6.77 7.07
CA LEU A 214 -16.78 -6.65 6.57
C LEU A 214 -17.66 -5.88 7.55
N ALA A 215 -17.60 -6.20 8.84
CA ALA A 215 -18.34 -5.50 9.89
C ALA A 215 -17.96 -4.02 9.95
N TRP A 216 -16.67 -3.69 9.82
CA TRP A 216 -16.20 -2.31 9.75
C TRP A 216 -16.72 -1.57 8.53
N ALA A 217 -16.66 -2.20 7.35
CA ALA A 217 -17.21 -1.61 6.12
C ALA A 217 -18.72 -1.36 6.24
N LEU A 218 -19.48 -2.28 6.84
CA LEU A 218 -20.91 -2.12 7.10
C LEU A 218 -21.17 -1.00 8.13
N LEU A 219 -20.38 -0.91 9.20
CA LEU A 219 -20.48 0.17 10.19
C LEU A 219 -20.24 1.53 9.54
N LEU A 220 -19.17 1.65 8.75
CA LEU A 220 -18.88 2.87 7.99
C LEU A 220 -20.03 3.23 7.04
N TRP A 221 -20.60 2.23 6.37
CA TRP A 221 -21.67 2.43 5.40
C TRP A 221 -23.01 2.81 6.04
N PHE A 222 -23.41 2.17 7.14
CA PHE A 222 -24.74 2.36 7.74
C PHE A 222 -24.77 3.37 8.88
N ALA A 223 -23.68 3.56 9.61
CA ALA A 223 -23.63 4.53 10.71
C ALA A 223 -22.92 5.82 10.29
N VAL A 224 -21.68 5.72 9.77
CA VAL A 224 -20.86 6.91 9.52
C VAL A 224 -21.33 7.68 8.29
N ARG A 225 -21.65 7.01 7.18
CA ARG A 225 -22.13 7.65 5.96
C ARG A 225 -23.36 8.56 6.17
N PRO A 226 -24.47 8.13 6.80
CA PRO A 226 -25.61 9.01 7.01
C PRO A 226 -25.30 10.15 7.99
N LEU A 227 -24.39 9.96 8.95
CA LEU A 227 -23.93 11.04 9.82
C LEU A 227 -23.13 12.09 9.03
N LEU A 228 -22.23 11.66 8.15
CA LEU A 228 -21.50 12.56 7.24
C LEU A 228 -22.46 13.30 6.29
N ALA A 229 -23.42 12.60 5.69
CA ALA A 229 -24.41 13.23 4.81
C ALA A 229 -25.22 14.30 5.56
N LYS A 230 -25.69 14.02 6.78
CA LYS A 230 -26.37 15.01 7.62
C LYS A 230 -25.48 16.21 7.96
N PHE A 231 -24.19 15.97 8.24
CA PHE A 231 -23.22 17.02 8.53
C PHE A 231 -22.96 17.93 7.31
N VAL A 232 -22.80 17.36 6.13
CA VAL A 232 -22.61 18.10 4.87
C VAL A 232 -23.87 18.87 4.48
N LEU A 233 -25.06 18.30 4.67
CA LEU A 233 -26.34 18.97 4.39
C LEU A 233 -26.65 20.11 5.37
N LYS A 234 -26.13 20.04 6.61
CA LYS A 234 -26.26 21.13 7.59
C LYS A 234 -25.25 22.27 7.35
N THR A 235 -24.14 21.96 6.70
CA THR A 235 -23.11 22.93 6.33
C THR A 235 -23.49 23.66 5.04
N SER A 236 -23.46 25.00 5.06
CA SER A 236 -23.73 25.82 3.88
C SER A 236 -22.75 25.52 2.74
N SER A 237 -23.20 25.61 1.48
CA SER A 237 -22.38 25.28 0.30
C SER A 237 -21.05 26.04 0.22
N GLU A 238 -20.99 27.27 0.75
CA GLU A 238 -19.74 28.05 0.85
C GLU A 238 -18.75 27.47 1.87
N GLN A 239 -19.25 26.92 2.98
CA GLN A 239 -18.46 26.33 4.07
C GLN A 239 -18.23 24.82 3.93
N ALA A 240 -18.61 24.23 2.79
CA ALA A 240 -18.44 22.80 2.52
C ALA A 240 -16.97 22.32 2.62
N ALA A 241 -15.99 23.21 2.60
CA ALA A 241 -14.59 22.87 2.91
C ALA A 241 -14.04 23.69 4.09
N SER A 242 -14.89 23.94 5.08
CA SER A 242 -14.47 24.53 6.35
C SER A 242 -13.37 23.68 6.98
N GLU A 243 -12.49 24.33 7.74
CA GLU A 243 -11.41 23.67 8.49
C GLU A 243 -11.94 22.49 9.33
N MET A 244 -13.11 22.66 9.94
CA MET A 244 -13.78 21.60 10.71
C MET A 244 -14.13 20.37 9.86
N SER A 245 -14.63 20.57 8.63
CA SER A 245 -15.00 19.44 7.75
C SER A 245 -13.78 18.64 7.32
N VAL A 246 -12.67 19.32 6.99
CA VAL A 246 -11.39 18.69 6.64
C VAL A 246 -10.84 17.91 7.84
N THR A 247 -10.89 18.50 9.03
CA THR A 247 -10.45 17.85 10.28
C THR A 247 -11.26 16.60 10.60
N VAL A 248 -12.59 16.64 10.46
CA VAL A 248 -13.46 15.48 10.68
C VAL A 248 -13.10 14.33 9.75
N ILE A 249 -12.87 14.62 8.47
CA ILE A 249 -12.48 13.59 7.50
C ILE A 249 -11.08 13.06 7.78
N PHE A 250 -10.13 13.94 8.08
CA PHE A 250 -8.78 13.53 8.44
C PHE A 250 -8.78 12.58 9.64
N LEU A 251 -9.53 12.92 10.70
CA LEU A 251 -9.69 12.05 11.87
C LEU A 251 -10.34 10.72 11.49
N LEU A 252 -11.36 10.75 10.64
CA LEU A 252 -12.04 9.53 10.18
C LEU A 252 -11.10 8.62 9.36
N ILE A 253 -10.27 9.20 8.48
CA ILE A 253 -9.23 8.48 7.73
C ILE A 253 -8.25 7.83 8.71
N CYS A 254 -7.75 8.58 9.70
CA CYS A 254 -6.81 8.07 10.71
C CYS A 254 -7.41 6.93 11.55
N VAL A 255 -8.65 7.08 12.02
CA VAL A 255 -9.36 6.04 12.79
C VAL A 255 -9.56 4.79 11.94
N SER A 256 -10.01 4.95 10.69
CA SER A 256 -10.23 3.82 9.78
C SER A 256 -8.93 3.11 9.39
N ALA A 257 -7.86 3.86 9.13
CA ALA A 257 -6.53 3.32 8.85
C ALA A 257 -5.95 2.56 10.05
N PHE A 258 -6.10 3.11 11.26
CA PHE A 258 -5.70 2.44 12.49
C PHE A 258 -6.49 1.15 12.72
N TYR A 259 -7.82 1.19 12.57
CA TYR A 259 -8.67 0.01 12.76
C TYR A 259 -8.32 -1.10 11.78
N THR A 260 -8.21 -0.79 10.49
CA THR A 260 -7.87 -1.79 9.46
C THR A 260 -6.50 -2.41 9.69
N GLN A 261 -5.50 -1.61 10.10
CA GLN A 261 -4.18 -2.10 10.51
C GLN A 261 -4.23 -2.99 11.76
N ALA A 262 -5.05 -2.63 12.76
CA ALA A 262 -5.20 -3.39 14.00
C ALA A 262 -5.86 -4.75 13.79
N VAL A 263 -6.75 -4.87 12.79
CA VAL A 263 -7.39 -6.13 12.39
C VAL A 263 -6.44 -7.03 11.59
N GLY A 264 -5.30 -6.52 11.11
CA GLY A 264 -4.31 -7.29 10.34
C GLY A 264 -4.40 -7.12 8.83
N VAL A 265 -5.22 -6.18 8.34
CA VAL A 265 -5.25 -5.76 6.93
C VAL A 265 -4.40 -4.50 6.74
N HIS A 266 -3.99 -4.19 5.51
CA HIS A 266 -3.25 -2.95 5.26
C HIS A 266 -4.08 -1.69 5.59
N ALA A 267 -3.48 -0.77 6.36
CA ALA A 267 -4.07 0.54 6.74
C ALA A 267 -4.65 1.35 5.55
N ILE A 268 -4.11 1.10 4.36
CA ILE A 268 -4.50 1.68 3.08
C ILE A 268 -6.00 1.52 2.81
N PHE A 269 -6.55 0.35 3.14
CA PHE A 269 -7.98 0.05 2.95
C PHE A 269 -8.86 0.96 3.79
N GLY A 270 -8.39 1.37 4.98
CA GLY A 270 -9.12 2.28 5.83
C GLY A 270 -9.38 3.63 5.15
N GLY A 271 -8.37 4.18 4.47
CA GLY A 271 -8.49 5.40 3.67
C GLY A 271 -9.45 5.22 2.49
N PHE A 272 -9.32 4.12 1.75
CA PHE A 272 -10.19 3.79 0.62
C PHE A 272 -11.68 3.71 1.02
N LEU A 273 -12.00 3.00 2.10
CA LEU A 273 -13.37 2.85 2.59
C LEU A 273 -13.98 4.20 2.97
N VAL A 274 -13.20 5.08 3.62
CA VAL A 274 -13.64 6.44 3.98
C VAL A 274 -13.91 7.28 2.73
N GLY A 275 -13.08 7.14 1.69
CA GLY A 275 -13.30 7.77 0.38
C GLY A 275 -14.65 7.35 -0.22
N LEU A 276 -14.93 6.04 -0.22
CA LEU A 276 -16.14 5.47 -0.82
C LEU A 276 -17.45 5.90 -0.13
N ILE A 277 -17.42 6.14 1.19
CA ILE A 277 -18.60 6.59 1.95
C ILE A 277 -18.78 8.11 1.94
N THR A 278 -17.76 8.87 1.54
CA THR A 278 -17.82 10.34 1.59
C THR A 278 -18.89 10.82 0.59
N PRO A 279 -19.86 11.65 1.01
CA PRO A 279 -20.93 12.10 0.14
C PRO A 279 -20.44 13.11 -0.92
N HIS A 280 -20.93 12.97 -2.14
CA HIS A 280 -20.65 13.87 -3.27
C HIS A 280 -21.55 15.10 -3.35
N GLU A 281 -22.49 15.25 -2.42
CA GLU A 281 -23.50 16.32 -2.40
C GLU A 281 -22.85 17.71 -2.26
N ARG A 282 -23.46 18.73 -2.86
CA ARG A 282 -23.04 20.14 -2.80
C ARG A 282 -21.57 20.42 -3.21
N GLY A 283 -20.96 19.54 -4.01
CA GLY A 283 -19.55 19.69 -4.42
C GLY A 283 -18.55 19.52 -3.27
N PHE A 284 -18.97 18.90 -2.16
CA PHE A 284 -18.13 18.65 -0.99
C PHE A 284 -16.88 17.83 -1.33
N ALA A 285 -17.08 16.71 -2.03
CA ALA A 285 -16.00 15.85 -2.52
C ALA A 285 -15.00 16.60 -3.41
N ILE A 286 -15.49 17.50 -4.27
CA ILE A 286 -14.64 18.28 -5.20
C ILE A 286 -13.71 19.21 -4.41
N LYS A 287 -14.27 20.03 -3.50
CA LYS A 287 -13.46 20.97 -2.70
C LYS A 287 -12.44 20.28 -1.80
N LEU A 288 -12.78 19.09 -1.31
CA LEU A 288 -11.86 18.31 -0.48
C LEU A 288 -10.74 17.68 -1.31
N THR A 289 -11.07 17.21 -2.52
CA THR A 289 -10.11 16.73 -3.50
C THR A 289 -9.11 17.85 -3.81
N GLU A 290 -9.56 19.07 -4.15
CA GLU A 290 -8.68 20.21 -4.43
C GLU A 290 -7.68 20.51 -3.29
N LYS A 291 -8.10 20.37 -2.02
CA LYS A 291 -7.22 20.62 -0.86
C LYS A 291 -6.19 19.51 -0.62
N ILE A 292 -6.53 18.27 -0.92
CA ILE A 292 -5.71 17.09 -0.58
C ILE A 292 -4.88 16.63 -1.79
N GLU A 293 -5.42 16.74 -3.02
CA GLU A 293 -4.82 16.24 -4.25
C GLU A 293 -3.47 16.87 -4.55
N ASP A 294 -3.32 18.19 -4.44
CA ASP A 294 -2.04 18.85 -4.73
C ASP A 294 -0.95 18.39 -3.75
N LEU A 295 -1.27 18.29 -2.46
CA LEU A 295 -0.37 17.77 -1.44
C LEU A 295 0.00 16.31 -1.73
N VAL A 296 -1.00 15.50 -2.10
CA VAL A 296 -0.79 14.06 -2.33
C VAL A 296 -0.03 13.81 -3.64
N GLY A 297 -0.40 14.47 -4.73
CA GLY A 297 0.12 14.34 -6.09
C GLY A 297 1.51 14.89 -6.32
N VAL A 298 1.84 16.00 -5.66
CA VAL A 298 3.14 16.66 -5.84
C VAL A 298 4.16 16.12 -4.86
N LEU A 299 3.79 15.95 -3.58
CA LEU A 299 4.74 15.64 -2.51
C LEU A 299 4.70 14.18 -2.09
N LEU A 300 3.52 13.63 -1.79
CA LEU A 300 3.39 12.32 -1.12
C LEU A 300 3.55 11.13 -2.09
N LEU A 301 3.01 11.22 -3.31
CA LEU A 301 3.04 10.16 -4.32
C LEU A 301 4.46 9.74 -4.76
N PRO A 302 5.39 10.67 -5.03
CA PRO A 302 6.80 10.33 -5.31
C PRO A 302 7.50 9.58 -4.17
N LEU A 303 7.08 9.79 -2.92
CA LEU A 303 7.69 9.17 -1.75
C LEU A 303 7.29 7.69 -1.59
N VAL A 304 6.12 7.30 -2.11
CA VAL A 304 5.60 5.93 -2.05
C VAL A 304 6.51 4.94 -2.77
N CYS A 305 6.89 5.24 -4.02
CA CYS A 305 7.61 4.30 -4.88
C CYS A 305 9.00 3.94 -4.34
N ARG A 306 9.63 4.82 -3.55
CA ARG A 306 10.92 4.54 -2.93
C ARG A 306 10.82 3.58 -1.73
N ALA A 307 9.71 3.62 -0.99
CA ALA A 307 9.53 2.72 0.16
C ALA A 307 9.35 1.25 -0.25
N MET A 308 8.93 0.98 -1.49
CA MET A 308 8.70 -0.36 -2.02
C MET A 308 9.99 -1.20 -2.15
N GLU A 309 11.17 -0.58 -2.14
CA GLU A 309 12.46 -1.29 -2.27
C GLU A 309 13.05 -1.77 -0.93
N LYS A 310 12.45 -1.39 0.21
CA LYS A 310 13.01 -1.66 1.55
C LYS A 310 13.11 -3.14 1.94
N LYS A 311 12.64 -4.07 1.10
CA LYS A 311 12.65 -5.53 1.36
C LYS A 311 13.69 -6.34 0.57
N LYS A 312 14.50 -5.73 -0.32
CA LYS A 312 15.44 -6.51 -1.15
C LYS A 312 16.82 -6.78 -0.51
N ASN A 313 17.14 -6.17 0.65
CA ASN A 313 18.50 -6.22 1.21
C ASN A 313 18.65 -6.95 2.56
N ARG A 314 17.72 -7.84 2.94
CA ARG A 314 18.05 -8.88 3.92
C ARG A 314 18.85 -9.96 3.19
N LYS A 315 20.17 -9.81 3.27
CA LYS A 315 21.19 -10.67 2.67
C LYS A 315 20.79 -12.15 2.73
N VAL A 316 20.44 -12.72 1.58
CA VAL A 316 20.71 -14.14 1.30
C VAL A 316 22.19 -14.17 0.92
N VAL A 317 23.06 -14.40 1.90
CA VAL A 317 24.43 -14.86 1.61
C VAL A 317 24.37 -16.38 1.67
N PRO A 318 24.41 -17.10 0.54
CA PRO A 318 24.60 -18.53 0.57
C PRO A 318 26.09 -18.81 0.84
N GLY A 319 26.34 -19.57 1.91
CA GLY A 319 27.59 -20.32 2.10
C GLY A 319 28.88 -19.52 2.31
N ARG A 320 29.22 -19.25 3.58
CA ARG A 320 30.58 -19.43 4.12
C ARG A 320 30.57 -19.32 5.65
N GLY A 321 30.99 -20.40 6.29
CA GLY A 321 31.68 -20.49 7.58
C GLY A 321 31.17 -19.62 8.74
N THR A 322 30.68 -20.31 9.76
CA THR A 322 31.03 -20.12 11.18
C THR A 322 32.17 -19.12 11.45
N VAL A 323 32.03 -18.34 12.53
CA VAL A 323 32.99 -17.39 13.15
C VAL A 323 32.82 -15.91 12.75
N ALA A 324 31.72 -15.26 13.17
CA ALA A 324 31.67 -13.79 13.36
C ALA A 324 30.49 -13.27 14.22
N CYS A 325 29.89 -14.09 15.11
CA CYS A 325 28.79 -13.66 15.99
C CYS A 325 29.16 -13.69 17.47
N ARG A 326 30.33 -13.14 17.85
CA ARG A 326 30.74 -13.05 19.26
C ARG A 326 31.22 -11.67 19.75
N GLU A 327 31.21 -10.61 18.93
CA GLU A 327 31.80 -9.32 19.34
C GLU A 327 30.90 -8.08 19.28
N LEU A 328 29.57 -8.23 19.13
CA LEU A 328 28.64 -7.07 19.17
C LEU A 328 27.60 -7.14 20.31
N SER A 329 27.82 -8.00 21.31
CA SER A 329 26.98 -8.12 22.53
C SER A 329 27.58 -7.41 23.76
N SER A 330 28.55 -6.52 23.59
CA SER A 330 29.17 -5.76 24.67
C SER A 330 29.19 -4.30 24.27
N ASN A 331 28.61 -3.43 25.11
CA ASN A 331 28.54 -1.97 25.02
C ASN A 331 27.39 -1.37 24.19
N VAL A 332 26.17 -1.38 24.74
CA VAL A 332 25.38 -0.15 24.99
C VAL A 332 24.54 -0.38 26.27
N PRO A 333 24.65 0.45 27.32
CA PRO A 333 23.90 0.29 28.56
C PRO A 333 22.46 0.77 28.45
N ASP A 334 21.56 0.08 29.16
CA ASP A 334 20.16 0.41 29.39
C ASP A 334 19.99 1.82 29.99
N ILE A 335 19.21 2.68 29.34
CA ILE A 335 18.51 3.78 30.01
C ILE A 335 17.10 3.91 29.40
N TYR A 336 16.14 3.80 30.31
CA TYR A 336 14.68 4.00 30.28
C TYR A 336 14.08 4.89 29.18
#